data_AF-J4KSU5-F1
#
_entry.id   AF-J4KSU5-F1
#
_cell.length_a   1.000
_cell.length_b   1.000
_cell.length_c   1.000
_cell.angle_alpha   90.00
_cell.angle_beta   90.00
_cell.angle_gamma   90.00
#
_symmetry.space_group_name_H-M   'P 1'
#
loop_
_entity.id
_entity.type
_entity.pdbx_description
1 polymer ?
#
loop_
_entity_poly.entity_id
_entity_poly.type
_entity_poly.pdbx_seq_one_letter_code
_entity_poly.pdbx_strand_id
1 'polypeptide(L)'
;MADKWGKKDVRAYGWLPAIAIALCLPIGILSWWATSVETHLIYATLFLLLIGIYLGPSFAIAQTLAPINMRAMSTALFFFILNMIALGGGPTFAGWLMDFYPAENDLDSMRYAMTITSCVFIPSVISFLIVAKVLPKDWAAAEKRNLELANSN
;
A
#
# COMPACT_ATOMS: atom_id res chain seq x y z
N MET A 1 14.80 -5.52 -4.24
CA MET A 1 14.92 -6.22 -2.92
C MET A 1 13.85 -7.28 -2.76
N ALA A 2 12.58 -6.96 -3.03
CA ALA A 2 11.47 -7.93 -3.04
C ALA A 2 11.74 -9.19 -3.90
N ASP A 3 12.25 -9.03 -5.13
CA ASP A 3 12.49 -10.17 -6.03
C ASP A 3 13.58 -11.17 -5.56
N LYS A 4 14.55 -10.75 -4.73
CA LYS A 4 15.55 -11.68 -4.17
C LYS A 4 15.00 -12.46 -2.98
N TRP A 5 14.10 -11.87 -2.18
CA TRP A 5 13.45 -12.54 -1.05
C TRP A 5 12.23 -13.38 -1.49
N GLY A 6 11.46 -12.90 -2.47
CA GLY A 6 10.30 -13.60 -3.04
C GLY A 6 10.65 -14.90 -3.75
N LYS A 7 11.87 -15.02 -4.31
CA LYS A 7 12.40 -16.28 -4.88
C LYS A 7 12.62 -17.39 -3.86
N LYS A 8 12.73 -17.05 -2.57
CA LYS A 8 12.98 -18.00 -1.47
C LYS A 8 11.74 -18.26 -0.64
N ASP A 9 10.89 -17.24 -0.47
CA ASP A 9 9.59 -17.36 0.18
C ASP A 9 8.58 -16.34 -0.39
N VAL A 10 7.50 -16.82 -0.98
CA VAL A 10 6.42 -16.00 -1.55
C VAL A 10 5.79 -15.09 -0.48
N ARG A 11 5.86 -15.47 0.80
CA ARG A 11 5.37 -14.66 1.94
C ARG A 11 6.09 -13.32 2.05
N ALA A 12 7.30 -13.19 1.51
CA ALA A 12 8.06 -11.95 1.50
C ALA A 12 7.33 -10.82 0.75
N TYR A 13 6.50 -11.16 -0.25
CA TYR A 13 5.69 -10.19 -0.97
C TYR A 13 4.58 -9.57 -0.11
N GLY A 14 4.16 -10.22 0.99
CA GLY A 14 3.24 -9.65 1.98
C GLY A 14 3.94 -8.99 3.17
N TRP A 15 5.00 -9.61 3.70
CA TRP A 15 5.72 -9.09 4.87
C TRP A 15 6.46 -7.78 4.59
N LEU A 16 7.08 -7.65 3.41
CA LEU A 16 7.86 -6.46 3.08
C LEU A 16 6.99 -5.18 3.02
N PRO A 17 5.83 -5.17 2.32
CA PRO A 17 4.89 -4.05 2.41
C PRO A 17 4.33 -3.83 3.81
N ALA A 18 4.01 -4.89 4.56
CA ALA A 18 3.47 -4.76 5.91
C ALA A 18 4.42 -3.99 6.84
N ILE A 19 5.72 -4.33 6.82
CA ILE A 19 6.74 -3.65 7.62
C ILE A 19 6.94 -2.21 7.12
N ALA A 20 7.02 -2.00 5.81
CA ALA A 20 7.22 -0.67 5.23
C ALA A 20 6.07 0.29 5.63
N ILE A 21 4.82 -0.13 5.47
CA ILE A 21 3.64 0.67 5.79
C ILE A 21 3.50 0.85 7.31
N ALA A 22 3.86 -0.15 8.11
CA ALA A 22 3.89 -0.02 9.57
C ALA A 22 4.89 1.05 10.03
N LEU A 23 6.01 1.23 9.33
CA LEU A 23 6.96 2.31 9.59
C LEU A 23 6.49 3.66 9.03
N CYS A 24 5.72 3.68 7.94
CA CYS A 24 5.13 4.91 7.41
C CYS A 24 4.19 5.59 8.42
N LEU A 25 3.46 4.83 9.23
CA LEU A 25 2.51 5.39 10.20
C LEU A 25 3.17 6.30 11.26
N PRO A 26 4.18 5.87 12.04
CA PRO A 26 4.84 6.74 13.01
C PRO A 26 5.60 7.88 12.33
N ILE A 27 6.24 7.64 11.18
CA ILE A 27 6.98 8.68 10.45
C ILE A 27 6.02 9.76 9.91
N GLY A 28 4.87 9.36 9.38
CA GLY A 28 3.83 10.27 8.89
C GLY A 28 3.31 11.16 10.02
N ILE A 29 2.98 10.58 11.17
CA ILE A 29 2.53 11.35 12.35
C ILE A 29 3.63 12.31 12.81
N LEU A 30 4.88 11.86 12.95
CA LEU A 30 6.01 12.73 13.34
C LEU A 30 6.23 13.87 12.33
N SER A 31 5.99 13.62 11.04
CA SER A 31 6.09 14.62 9.97
C SER A 31 5.09 15.78 10.16
N TRP A 32 3.83 15.48 10.49
CA TRP A 32 2.79 16.50 10.67
C TRP A 32 3.01 17.39 11.89
N TRP A 33 3.65 16.83 12.92
CA TRP A 33 3.92 17.50 14.19
C TRP A 33 5.35 18.07 14.28
N ALA A 34 6.09 18.07 13.17
CA ALA A 34 7.42 18.67 13.11
C ALA A 34 7.37 20.18 13.40
N THR A 35 8.33 20.66 14.19
CA THR A 35 8.45 22.07 14.59
C THR A 35 9.29 22.90 13.63
N SER A 36 10.06 22.26 12.75
CA SER A 36 10.90 22.91 11.74
C SER A 36 10.65 22.34 10.34
N VAL A 37 10.86 23.17 9.32
CA VAL A 37 10.72 22.77 7.90
C VAL A 37 11.74 21.69 7.54
N GLU A 38 12.97 21.80 8.02
CA GLU A 38 14.04 20.81 7.74
C GLU A 38 13.68 19.43 8.28
N THR A 39 13.17 19.35 9.52
CA THR A 39 12.73 18.10 10.13
C THR A 39 11.54 17.49 9.37
N HIS A 40 10.59 18.31 8.93
CA HIS A 40 9.46 17.86 8.11
C HIS A 40 9.94 17.26 6.79
N LEU A 41 10.87 17.92 6.09
CA LEU A 41 11.42 17.43 4.82
C LEU A 41 12.13 16.07 4.97
N ILE A 42 12.86 15.87 6.06
CA ILE A 42 13.52 14.59 6.36
C ILE A 42 12.48 13.48 6.55
N TYR A 43 11.45 13.71 7.38
CA TYR A 43 10.40 12.72 7.61
C TYR A 43 9.55 12.46 6.36
N ALA A 44 9.22 13.51 5.60
CA ALA A 44 8.51 13.38 4.33
C ALA A 44 9.32 12.54 3.33
N THR A 45 10.64 12.77 3.23
CA THR A 45 11.51 11.97 2.35
C THR A 45 11.52 10.50 2.76
N LEU A 46 11.70 10.20 4.05
CA LEU A 46 11.66 8.83 4.56
C LEU A 46 10.31 8.17 4.31
N PHE A 47 9.22 8.92 4.51
CA PHE A 47 7.86 8.47 4.23
C PHE A 47 7.66 8.11 2.75
N LEU A 48 8.07 9.00 1.84
CA LEU A 48 7.96 8.77 0.39
C LEU A 48 8.78 7.55 -0.07
N LEU A 49 9.96 7.33 0.52
CA LEU A 49 10.77 6.15 0.21
C LEU A 49 10.10 4.85 0.67
N LEU A 50 9.52 4.83 1.86
CA LEU A 50 8.87 3.64 2.42
C LEU A 50 7.56 3.32 1.72
N ILE A 51 6.73 4.32 1.41
CA ILE A 51 5.46 4.11 0.73
C ILE A 51 5.66 3.61 -0.71
N GLY A 52 6.78 3.92 -1.38
CA GLY A 52 7.09 3.35 -2.69
C GLY A 52 7.26 1.82 -2.69
N ILE A 53 7.55 1.21 -1.54
CA ILE A 53 7.89 -0.21 -1.44
C ILE A 53 6.66 -1.11 -1.65
N TYR A 54 5.44 -0.69 -1.31
CA TYR A 54 4.26 -1.56 -1.41
C TYR A 54 3.83 -1.84 -2.84
N LEU A 55 4.09 -0.91 -3.77
CA LEU A 55 3.54 -0.95 -5.11
C LEU A 55 4.10 -2.13 -5.92
N GLY A 56 5.42 -2.33 -5.89
CA GLY A 56 6.09 -3.39 -6.63
C GLY A 56 5.60 -4.80 -6.27
N PRO A 57 5.60 -5.20 -4.99
CA PRO A 57 5.05 -6.48 -4.54
C PRO A 57 3.57 -6.65 -4.88
N SER A 58 2.75 -5.62 -4.70
CA SER A 58 1.31 -5.67 -5.01
C SER A 58 1.07 -5.92 -6.49
N PHE A 59 1.85 -5.25 -7.35
CA PHE A 59 1.81 -5.42 -8.79
C PHE A 59 2.24 -6.83 -9.21
N ALA A 60 3.34 -7.33 -8.63
CA ALA A 60 3.82 -8.70 -8.90
C ALA A 60 2.76 -9.75 -8.51
N ILE A 61 2.16 -9.63 -7.33
CA ILE A 61 1.07 -10.51 -6.86
C ILE A 61 -0.11 -10.48 -7.84
N ALA A 62 -0.59 -9.28 -8.24
CA ALA A 62 -1.72 -9.17 -9.16
C ALA A 62 -1.46 -9.89 -10.50
N GLN A 63 -0.24 -9.75 -11.04
CA GLN A 63 0.15 -10.41 -12.28
C GLN A 63 0.31 -11.93 -12.15
N THR A 64 0.84 -12.42 -11.03
CA THR A 64 1.16 -13.85 -10.89
C THR A 64 -0.07 -14.69 -10.56
N LEU A 65 -1.03 -14.15 -9.80
CA LEU A 65 -2.30 -14.82 -9.54
C LEU A 65 -3.25 -14.80 -10.74
N ALA A 66 -3.07 -13.89 -11.69
CA ALA A 66 -3.88 -13.86 -12.90
C ALA A 66 -3.49 -14.99 -13.89
N PRO A 67 -4.45 -15.53 -14.66
CA PRO A 67 -4.15 -16.39 -15.81
C PRO A 67 -3.19 -15.69 -16.77
N ILE A 68 -2.30 -16.45 -17.43
CA ILE A 68 -1.25 -15.91 -18.30
C ILE A 68 -1.82 -14.98 -19.38
N ASN A 69 -2.95 -15.35 -20.00
CA ASN A 69 -3.63 -14.56 -21.04
C ASN A 69 -4.37 -13.31 -20.52
N MET A 70 -4.56 -13.18 -19.20
CA MET A 70 -5.31 -12.07 -18.58
C MET A 70 -4.42 -11.14 -17.76
N ARG A 71 -3.10 -11.33 -17.73
CA ARG A 71 -2.17 -10.52 -16.91
C ARG A 71 -2.27 -9.02 -17.21
N ALA A 72 -2.37 -8.65 -18.48
CA ALA A 72 -2.53 -7.24 -18.88
C ALA A 72 -3.84 -6.63 -18.34
N MET A 73 -4.95 -7.37 -18.45
CA MET A 73 -6.25 -6.95 -17.93
C MET A 73 -6.24 -6.82 -16.40
N SER A 74 -5.61 -7.78 -15.70
CA SER A 74 -5.47 -7.75 -14.24
C SER A 74 -4.71 -6.51 -13.78
N THR A 75 -3.61 -6.15 -14.44
CA THR A 75 -2.85 -4.94 -14.10
C THR A 75 -3.62 -3.65 -14.40
N ALA A 76 -4.38 -3.62 -15.49
CA ALA A 76 -5.22 -2.48 -15.82
C ALA A 76 -6.30 -2.28 -14.76
N LEU A 77 -6.98 -3.36 -14.34
CA LEU A 77 -7.98 -3.31 -13.28
C LEU A 77 -7.37 -2.90 -11.94
N PHE A 78 -6.19 -3.44 -11.59
CA PHE A 78 -5.47 -3.07 -10.38
C PHE A 78 -5.17 -1.56 -10.34
N PHE A 79 -4.58 -1.00 -11.40
CA PHE A 79 -4.29 0.43 -11.46
C PHE A 79 -5.55 1.29 -11.56
N PHE A 80 -6.60 0.81 -12.24
CA PHE A 80 -7.87 1.52 -12.30
C PHE A 80 -8.46 1.69 -10.89
N ILE A 81 -8.58 0.59 -10.14
CA ILE A 81 -9.10 0.62 -8.76
C ILE A 81 -8.20 1.46 -7.86
N LEU A 82 -6.88 1.26 -7.93
CA LEU A 82 -5.91 2.00 -7.13
C LEU A 82 -6.03 3.50 -7.37
N ASN A 83 -6.03 3.95 -8.63
CA ASN A 83 -6.10 5.38 -8.94
C ASN A 83 -7.46 5.97 -8.61
N MET A 84 -8.56 5.25 -8.88
CA MET A 84 -9.91 5.72 -8.58
C MET A 84 -10.09 5.95 -7.07
N ILE A 85 -9.66 5.00 -6.24
CA ILE A 85 -9.79 5.11 -4.77
C ILE A 85 -8.77 6.11 -4.21
N ALA A 86 -7.51 6.07 -4.66
CA ALA A 86 -6.47 6.92 -4.10
C ALA A 86 -6.68 8.41 -4.44
N LEU A 87 -6.91 8.72 -5.72
CA LEU A 87 -7.07 10.12 -6.17
C LEU A 87 -8.46 10.67 -5.84
N GLY A 88 -9.50 9.83 -5.89
CA GLY A 88 -10.87 10.26 -5.56
C GLY A 88 -11.13 10.29 -4.06
N GLY A 89 -10.72 9.24 -3.34
CA GLY A 89 -11.01 9.07 -1.91
C GLY A 89 -10.04 9.80 -1.00
N GLY A 90 -8.74 9.80 -1.31
CA GLY A 90 -7.71 10.35 -0.42
C GLY A 90 -7.86 11.85 -0.12
N PRO A 91 -7.81 12.73 -1.14
CA PRO A 91 -7.97 14.17 -0.96
C PRO A 91 -9.34 14.57 -0.41
N THR A 92 -10.41 13.89 -0.85
CA THR A 92 -11.77 14.17 -0.38
C THR A 92 -11.95 13.82 1.09
N PHE A 93 -11.43 12.67 1.54
CA PHE A 93 -11.47 12.27 2.94
C PHE A 93 -10.65 13.23 3.82
N ALA A 94 -9.44 13.58 3.36
CA ALA A 94 -8.58 14.55 4.02
C ALA A 94 -9.25 15.93 4.18
N GLY A 95 -9.84 16.47 3.10
CA GLY A 95 -10.53 17.76 3.12
C GLY A 95 -11.76 17.74 4.02
N TRP A 96 -12.60 16.72 3.90
CA TRP A 96 -13.77 16.54 4.77
C TRP A 96 -13.39 16.49 6.26
N LEU A 97 -12.26 15.86 6.59
CA LEU A 97 -11.75 15.84 7.96
C LEU A 97 -11.25 17.20 8.45
N MET A 98 -10.65 18.02 7.57
CA MET A 98 -10.27 19.39 7.95
C MET A 98 -11.50 20.23 8.27
N ASP A 99 -12.59 20.09 7.49
CA ASP A 99 -13.85 20.80 7.73
C ASP A 99 -14.54 20.34 9.04
N PHE A 100 -14.36 19.08 9.45
CA PHE A 100 -14.94 18.52 10.67
C PHE A 100 -14.22 18.92 11.95
N TYR A 101 -12.95 19.32 11.87
CA TYR A 101 -12.16 19.81 12.99
C TYR A 101 -12.06 21.34 12.94
N PRO A 102 -13.05 22.09 13.48
CA PRO A 102 -12.90 23.53 13.66
C PRO A 102 -11.87 23.77 14.77
N ALA A 103 -10.62 24.01 14.40
CA ALA A 103 -9.61 24.51 15.31
C ALA A 103 -9.60 26.05 15.25
N GLU A 104 -9.07 26.69 16.28
CA GLU A 104 -8.90 28.16 16.29
C GLU A 104 -7.93 28.64 15.19
N ASN A 105 -7.16 27.73 14.58
CA ASN A 105 -6.16 28.00 13.56
C ASN A 105 -6.13 26.88 12.50
N ASP A 106 -6.13 27.23 11.21
CA ASP A 106 -6.19 26.28 10.07
C ASP A 106 -5.08 25.22 10.10
N LEU A 107 -3.92 25.58 10.66
CA LEU A 107 -2.78 24.68 10.80
C LEU A 107 -3.06 23.49 11.72
N ASP A 108 -3.79 23.71 12.82
CA ASP A 108 -4.07 22.63 13.77
C ASP A 108 -5.17 21.71 13.23
N SER A 109 -6.19 22.24 12.55
CA SER A 109 -7.17 21.45 11.80
C SER A 109 -6.49 20.51 10.80
N MET A 110 -5.53 21.03 10.02
CA MET A 110 -4.76 20.23 9.06
C MET A 110 -3.96 19.12 9.75
N ARG A 111 -3.28 19.41 10.87
CA ARG A 111 -2.50 18.41 11.62
C ARG A 111 -3.36 17.26 12.12
N TYR A 112 -4.52 17.55 12.71
CA TYR A 112 -5.44 16.52 13.20
C TYR A 112 -6.03 15.69 12.05
N ALA A 113 -6.47 16.36 10.97
CA ALA A 113 -7.01 15.70 9.78
C ALA A 113 -6.00 14.72 9.15
N MET A 114 -4.74 15.14 8.99
CA MET A 114 -3.68 14.31 8.41
C MET A 114 -3.25 13.17 9.33
N THR A 115 -3.26 13.41 10.65
CA THR A 115 -2.97 12.36 11.65
C THR A 115 -4.01 11.25 11.59
N ILE A 116 -5.30 11.59 11.55
CA ILE A 116 -6.39 10.60 11.45
C ILE A 116 -6.37 9.91 10.09
N THR A 117 -6.08 10.63 9.01
CA THR A 117 -5.92 10.04 7.68
C THR A 117 -4.78 9.02 7.65
N SER A 118 -3.69 9.26 8.40
CA SER A 118 -2.58 8.32 8.52
C SER A 118 -2.98 7.00 9.21
N CYS A 119 -4.05 6.98 10.02
CA CYS A 119 -4.57 5.75 10.62
C CYS A 119 -5.14 4.75 9.59
N VAL A 120 -5.43 5.18 8.35
CA VAL A 120 -5.81 4.27 7.25
C VAL A 120 -4.68 3.27 6.92
N PHE A 121 -3.44 3.55 7.33
CA PHE A 121 -2.36 2.58 7.21
C PHE A 121 -2.54 1.36 8.12
N ILE A 122 -3.30 1.45 9.22
CA ILE A 122 -3.56 0.30 10.12
C ILE A 122 -4.29 -0.84 9.40
N PRO A 123 -5.48 -0.63 8.78
CA PRO A 123 -6.13 -1.69 8.01
C PRO A 123 -5.31 -2.13 6.80
N SER A 124 -4.48 -1.25 6.22
CA SER A 124 -3.55 -1.63 5.15
C SER A 124 -2.50 -2.64 5.63
N VAL A 125 -1.85 -2.39 6.78
CA VAL A 125 -0.89 -3.34 7.39
C VAL A 125 -1.56 -4.68 7.68
N ILE A 126 -2.76 -4.67 8.27
CA ILE A 126 -3.52 -5.91 8.53
C ILE A 126 -3.76 -6.68 7.23
N SER A 127 -4.17 -6.00 6.17
CA SER A 127 -4.43 -6.61 4.86
C SER A 127 -3.16 -7.26 4.29
N PHE A 128 -2.00 -6.59 4.37
CA PHE A 128 -0.73 -7.17 3.92
C PHE A 128 -0.26 -8.34 4.79
N LEU A 129 -0.54 -8.33 6.10
CA LEU A 129 -0.28 -9.47 6.98
C LEU A 129 -1.17 -10.67 6.65
N ILE A 130 -2.42 -10.45 6.24
CA ILE A 130 -3.32 -11.51 5.76
C ILE A 130 -2.79 -12.07 4.44
N VAL A 131 -2.40 -11.20 3.50
CA VAL A 131 -1.77 -11.61 2.23
C VAL A 131 -0.54 -12.47 2.51
N ALA A 132 0.34 -12.07 3.44
CA ALA A 132 1.52 -12.86 3.81
C ALA A 132 1.19 -14.29 4.27
N LYS A 133 -0.02 -14.53 4.83
CA LYS A 133 -0.47 -15.86 5.26
C LYS A 133 -1.13 -16.66 4.14
N VAL A 134 -1.97 -16.02 3.32
CA VAL A 134 -2.81 -16.71 2.32
C VAL A 134 -2.07 -16.91 0.99
N LEU A 135 -1.17 -15.99 0.65
CA LEU A 135 -0.49 -15.93 -0.65
C LEU A 135 0.19 -17.24 -1.08
N PRO A 136 0.88 -18.03 -0.22
CA PRO A 136 1.49 -19.28 -0.65
C PRO A 136 0.48 -20.30 -1.21
N LYS A 137 -0.73 -20.34 -0.62
CA LYS A 137 -1.80 -21.25 -1.07
C LYS A 137 -2.36 -20.80 -2.42
N ASP A 138 -2.63 -19.52 -2.56
CA ASP A 138 -3.19 -18.96 -3.79
C ASP A 138 -2.20 -19.02 -4.95
N TRP A 139 -0.90 -18.85 -4.65
CA TRP A 139 0.16 -18.97 -5.64
C TRP A 139 0.27 -20.39 -6.20
N ALA A 140 0.25 -21.40 -5.34
CA ALA A 140 0.27 -22.80 -5.76
C ALA A 140 -0.96 -23.18 -6.59
N ALA A 141 -2.14 -22.67 -6.22
CA ALA A 141 -3.37 -22.86 -6.97
C ALA A 141 -3.31 -22.18 -8.36
N ALA A 142 -2.79 -20.95 -8.43
CA ALA A 142 -2.62 -20.23 -9.68
C ALA A 142 -1.62 -20.92 -10.63
N GLU A 143 -0.52 -21.45 -10.09
CA GLU A 143 0.47 -22.20 -10.86
C GLU A 143 -0.13 -23.49 -11.43
N LYS A 144 -0.85 -24.28 -10.63
CA LYS A 144 -1.56 -25.48 -11.09
C LYS A 144 -2.54 -25.16 -12.22
N ARG A 145 -3.37 -24.12 -12.05
CA ARG A 145 -4.33 -23.68 -13.09
C ARG A 145 -3.63 -23.29 -14.38
N ASN A 146 -2.50 -22.57 -14.30
CA ASN A 146 -1.75 -22.16 -15.48
C ASN A 146 -1.11 -23.34 -16.21
N LEU A 147 -0.65 -24.36 -15.48
CA LEU A 147 -0.16 -25.61 -16.07
C LEU A 147 -1.26 -26.39 -16.77
N GLU A 148 -2.46 -26.49 -16.16
CA GLU A 148 -3.62 -27.13 -16.79
C GLU A 148 -4.03 -26.43 -18.09
N LEU A 149 -4.09 -25.09 -18.10
CA LEU A 149 -4.38 -24.30 -19.29
C LEU A 149 -3.33 -24.45 -20.40
N ALA A 150 -2.06 -24.66 -20.04
CA ALA A 150 -0.99 -24.90 -21.00
C ALA A 150 -1.06 -26.29 -21.63
N ASN A 151 -1.54 -27.29 -20.88
CA ASN A 151 -1.66 -28.67 -21.34
C ASN A 151 -2.97 -28.95 -22.10
N SER A 152 -3.98 -28.07 -22.00
CA SER A 152 -5.26 -28.18 -22.70
C SER A 152 -5.29 -27.49 -24.07
N ASN A 153 -4.22 -26.81 -24.45
CA ASN A 153 -4.02 -26.16 -25.75
C ASN A 153 -3.03 -26.96 -26.61
#